data_AF-B9SLY9-F1
#
_entry.id   AF-B9SLY9-F1
#
_cell.length_a   1.000
_cell.length_b   1.000
_cell.length_c   1.000
_cell.angle_alpha   90.00
_cell.angle_beta   90.00
_cell.angle_gamma   90.00
#
_symmetry.space_group_name_H-M   'P 1'
#
loop_
_entity.id
_entity.type
_entity.pdbx_description
1 polymer ?
#
loop_
_entity_poly.entity_id
_entity_poly.type
_entity_poly.pdbx_seq_one_letter_code
_entity_poly.pdbx_strand_id
1 'polypeptide(L)'
;MAAKDPPISLVSHSTFFVLCLCFHLLQASSPNLDLEPLLKFKALSDASNNLADWNSTANDDPCNFTGVFCFKNRVSRLVLENLGLNGSFQPLTSLTQLRVLSLKRNNFSGPLPDLSNLTALKLLFLSHNQFSGLPVSVFAQNAGLCGSPMQVCKGSVVTDPAKPGSDGAIASPLMPVVSSSPSSIPPNKATNTTHNKTTKIGRLAIIAIVLGDVLVLSVISLLLYCYFWRNYAAKMREGKGSKLLETEKIVYSSSPYPNQAGFERGRMVFFEGVKKFELEDLLRASAEMLGKGGFGTAYKAVLDDGNVVAVKRLKDANVGGKREFEQHMEVLGRLRHPNLVSLKAYYFAREEKLLVYDYMPNGSLFWLLHVRTLVN
;
A
#
# COMPACT_ATOMS: atom_id res chain seq x y z
N MET A 1 -53.60 38.44 48.22
CA MET A 1 -52.31 39.14 48.21
C MET A 1 -51.41 38.45 47.21
N ALA A 2 -51.22 39.03 46.02
CA ALA A 2 -50.31 38.51 45.00
C ALA A 2 -48.91 39.06 45.29
N ALA A 3 -47.95 38.17 45.52
CA ALA A 3 -46.54 38.52 45.66
C ALA A 3 -45.96 38.80 44.27
N LYS A 4 -45.23 39.90 44.15
CA LYS A 4 -44.58 40.39 42.93
C LYS A 4 -43.13 39.90 42.97
N ASP A 5 -42.74 39.03 42.04
CA ASP A 5 -41.36 38.57 41.92
C ASP A 5 -40.41 39.72 41.52
N PRO A 6 -39.16 39.74 42.00
CA PRO A 6 -38.20 40.80 41.70
C PRO A 6 -37.56 40.61 40.31
N PRO A 7 -37.04 41.67 39.68
CA PRO A 7 -36.42 41.57 38.36
C PRO A 7 -35.09 40.80 38.48
N ILE A 8 -35.01 39.69 37.76
CA ILE A 8 -33.77 38.92 37.57
C ILE A 8 -32.77 39.84 36.84
N SER A 9 -31.65 40.10 37.52
CA SER A 9 -30.60 41.01 37.10
C SER A 9 -30.02 40.65 35.73
N LEU A 10 -30.15 41.57 34.76
CA LEU A 10 -29.58 41.50 33.40
C LEU A 10 -28.03 41.52 33.37
N VAL A 11 -27.37 41.60 34.53
CA VAL A 11 -25.91 41.71 34.67
C VAL A 11 -25.20 40.36 34.53
N SER A 12 -25.88 39.24 34.80
CA SER A 12 -25.29 37.89 34.79
C SER A 12 -24.95 37.37 33.38
N HIS A 13 -25.77 37.70 32.37
CA HIS A 13 -25.56 37.19 31.01
C HIS A 13 -24.45 37.93 30.26
N SER A 14 -24.25 39.22 30.54
CA SER A 14 -23.17 40.02 29.96
C SER A 14 -21.80 39.58 30.46
N THR A 15 -21.65 39.30 31.77
CA THR A 15 -20.41 38.77 32.34
C THR A 15 -20.08 37.36 31.84
N PHE A 16 -21.09 36.52 31.61
CA PHE A 16 -20.90 35.18 31.06
C PHE A 16 -20.48 35.24 29.59
N PHE A 17 -21.05 36.15 28.80
CA PHE A 17 -20.67 36.37 27.40
C PHE A 17 -19.25 36.92 27.26
N VAL A 18 -18.85 37.87 28.14
CA VAL A 18 -17.48 38.40 28.17
C VAL A 18 -16.47 37.35 28.63
N LEU A 19 -16.81 36.52 29.63
CA LEU A 19 -15.97 35.37 30.04
C LEU A 19 -15.84 34.32 28.93
N CYS A 20 -16.91 34.06 28.16
CA CYS A 20 -16.91 33.12 27.04
C CYS A 20 -16.15 33.65 25.82
N LEU A 21 -16.28 34.96 25.53
CA LEU A 21 -15.48 35.68 24.53
C LEU A 21 -14.01 35.73 24.93
N CYS A 22 -13.68 35.96 26.20
CA CYS A 22 -12.32 35.85 26.72
C CYS A 22 -11.79 34.41 26.64
N PHE A 23 -12.61 33.38 26.87
CA PHE A 23 -12.21 31.98 26.69
C PHE A 23 -11.96 31.60 25.22
N HIS A 24 -12.71 32.20 24.29
CA HIS A 24 -12.44 32.08 22.85
C HIS A 24 -11.24 32.91 22.37
N LEU A 25 -10.96 34.03 23.03
CA LEU A 25 -9.78 34.88 22.76
C LEU A 25 -8.50 34.37 23.45
N LEU A 26 -8.63 33.50 24.46
CA LEU A 26 -7.55 32.76 25.13
C LEU A 26 -7.44 31.30 24.61
N GLN A 27 -7.66 31.07 23.31
CA GLN A 27 -7.07 29.88 22.69
C GLN A 27 -5.58 30.14 22.46
N ALA A 28 -4.77 29.88 23.48
CA ALA A 28 -3.36 29.61 23.26
C ALA A 28 -3.29 28.43 22.27
N SER A 29 -2.58 28.61 21.16
CA SER A 29 -2.27 27.51 20.23
C SER A 29 -1.67 26.36 21.03
N SER A 30 -2.30 25.19 21.01
CA SER A 30 -1.78 24.02 21.70
C SER A 30 -0.34 23.76 21.23
N PRO A 31 0.64 23.66 22.15
CA PRO A 31 2.04 23.49 21.79
C PRO A 31 2.19 22.19 20.98
N ASN A 32 2.87 22.28 19.84
CA ASN A 32 3.05 21.14 18.96
C ASN A 32 4.01 20.13 19.61
N LEU A 33 3.49 18.95 19.95
CA LEU A 33 4.23 17.88 20.63
C LEU A 33 5.44 17.35 19.81
N ASP A 34 5.44 17.61 18.51
CA ASP A 34 6.44 17.09 17.58
C ASP A 34 7.64 18.05 17.42
N LEU A 35 7.62 19.25 18.02
CA LEU A 35 8.71 20.24 17.95
C LEU A 35 10.02 19.73 18.57
N GLU A 36 9.97 19.25 19.81
CA GLU A 36 11.13 18.74 20.54
C GLU A 36 11.87 17.59 19.80
N PRO A 37 11.16 16.54 19.32
CA PRO A 37 11.77 15.51 18.48
C PRO A 37 12.49 16.05 17.23
N LEU A 38 11.94 17.07 16.56
CA LEU A 38 12.53 17.67 15.37
C LEU A 38 13.80 18.45 15.70
N LEU A 39 13.80 19.24 16.77
CA LEU A 39 15.00 19.98 17.20
C LEU A 39 16.12 19.03 17.64
N LYS A 40 15.79 17.94 18.34
CA LYS A 40 16.75 16.88 18.67
C LYS A 40 17.31 16.19 17.43
N PHE A 41 16.45 15.92 16.44
CA PHE A 41 16.90 15.37 15.16
C PHE A 41 17.91 16.30 14.47
N LYS A 42 17.61 17.60 14.38
CA LYS A 42 18.51 18.61 13.82
C LYS A 42 19.86 18.59 14.53
N ALA A 43 19.86 18.66 15.86
CA ALA A 43 21.09 18.67 16.66
C ALA A 43 21.99 17.44 16.40
N LEU A 44 21.40 16.28 16.12
CA LEU A 44 22.12 15.03 15.89
C LEU A 44 22.47 14.76 14.43
N SER A 45 21.83 15.44 13.48
CA SER A 45 21.86 15.04 12.07
C SER A 45 22.25 16.12 11.07
N ASP A 46 22.34 17.38 11.50
CA ASP A 46 22.53 18.54 10.63
C ASP A 46 23.77 19.36 11.02
N ALA A 47 24.95 18.75 10.92
CA ALA A 47 26.22 19.41 11.23
C ALA A 47 26.51 20.63 10.33
N SER A 48 25.98 20.62 9.10
CA SER A 48 26.16 21.69 8.11
C SER A 48 25.14 22.82 8.22
N ASN A 49 24.21 22.74 9.19
CA ASN A 49 23.14 23.70 9.40
C ASN A 49 22.25 23.93 8.15
N ASN A 50 21.97 22.88 7.39
CA ASN A 50 21.10 22.91 6.21
C ASN A 50 19.61 23.03 6.57
N LEU A 51 19.23 22.81 7.84
CA LEU A 51 17.89 23.01 8.40
C LEU A 51 17.83 24.29 9.24
N ALA A 52 18.39 25.41 8.74
CA ALA A 52 18.59 26.63 9.53
C ALA A 52 17.30 27.25 10.08
N ASP A 53 16.17 27.01 9.41
CA ASP A 53 14.83 27.49 9.75
C ASP A 53 14.14 26.68 10.86
N TRP A 54 14.70 25.52 11.23
CA TRP A 54 14.24 24.73 12.37
C TRP A 54 14.79 25.33 13.66
N ASN A 55 14.13 26.36 14.19
CA ASN A 55 14.52 27.07 15.40
C ASN A 55 13.36 27.20 16.40
N SER A 56 13.68 27.69 17.60
CA SER A 56 12.75 27.82 18.73
C SER A 56 12.31 29.26 18.99
N THR A 57 12.32 30.13 17.97
CA THR A 57 12.06 31.56 18.17
C THR A 57 10.89 32.09 17.35
N ALA A 58 9.81 32.40 18.07
CA ALA A 58 8.80 33.45 17.86
C ALA A 58 7.54 33.16 17.01
N ASN A 59 7.31 31.92 16.56
CA ASN A 59 6.02 31.46 16.01
C ASN A 59 6.07 29.92 15.90
N ASP A 60 6.15 29.26 17.06
CA ASP A 60 6.64 27.88 17.30
C ASP A 60 5.73 26.77 16.78
N ASP A 61 5.36 26.85 15.50
CA ASP A 61 4.74 25.74 14.80
C ASP A 61 5.78 25.04 13.90
N PRO A 62 6.25 23.83 14.25
CA PRO A 62 7.17 23.07 13.40
C PRO A 62 6.56 22.77 12.03
N CYS A 63 5.26 22.95 11.83
CA CYS A 63 4.61 22.84 10.53
C CYS A 63 5.06 23.89 9.51
N ASN A 64 5.73 24.96 9.95
CA ASN A 64 6.33 25.97 9.07
C ASN A 64 7.76 25.63 8.65
N PHE A 65 8.37 24.60 9.24
CA PHE A 65 9.72 24.20 8.93
C PHE A 65 9.83 23.59 7.53
N THR A 66 10.94 23.85 6.87
CA THR A 66 11.26 23.30 5.56
C THR A 66 11.24 21.78 5.64
N GLY A 67 10.47 21.17 4.73
CA GLY A 67 10.31 19.72 4.65
C GLY A 67 9.31 19.11 5.63
N VAL A 68 8.71 19.89 6.54
CA VAL A 68 7.72 19.42 7.51
C VAL A 68 6.31 19.71 7.01
N PHE A 69 5.42 18.71 7.08
CA PHE A 69 4.02 18.84 6.68
C PHE A 69 3.12 18.26 7.76
N CYS A 70 2.21 19.08 8.27
CA CYS A 70 1.34 18.68 9.36
C CYS A 70 -0.10 18.38 8.96
N PHE A 71 -0.74 17.55 9.77
CA PHE A 71 -2.16 17.30 9.74
C PHE A 71 -2.70 17.42 11.17
N LYS A 72 -3.65 18.33 11.41
CA LYS A 72 -4.23 18.60 12.74
C LYS A 72 -3.15 18.88 13.81
N ASN A 73 -2.23 19.80 13.54
CA ASN A 73 -1.15 20.21 14.46
C ASN A 73 -0.18 19.07 14.85
N ARG A 74 -0.05 18.04 14.00
CA ARG A 74 0.87 16.91 14.17
C ARG A 74 1.62 16.65 12.88
N VAL A 75 2.90 16.34 12.96
CA VAL A 75 3.75 16.07 11.80
C VAL A 75 3.28 14.78 11.14
N SER A 76 2.84 14.88 9.89
CA SER A 76 2.25 13.78 9.13
C SER A 76 3.11 13.35 7.94
N ARG A 77 3.96 14.25 7.43
CA ARG A 77 4.90 13.98 6.36
C ARG A 77 6.17 14.80 6.61
N LEU A 78 7.31 14.14 6.48
CA LEU A 78 8.64 14.74 6.62
C LEU A 78 9.47 14.36 5.40
N VAL A 79 9.95 15.36 4.65
CA VAL A 79 10.68 15.20 3.39
C VAL A 79 11.97 16.00 3.46
N LEU A 80 13.08 15.32 3.69
CA LEU A 80 14.42 15.89 3.86
C LEU A 80 15.37 15.18 2.90
N GLU A 81 15.31 15.54 1.63
CA GLU A 81 16.09 14.87 0.57
C GLU A 81 17.25 15.74 0.11
N ASN A 82 18.40 15.12 -0.18
CA ASN A 82 19.55 15.82 -0.78
C ASN A 82 20.08 17.00 0.06
N LEU A 83 20.13 16.83 1.38
CA LEU A 83 20.60 17.85 2.33
C LEU A 83 21.94 17.50 2.96
N GLY A 84 22.59 16.40 2.53
CA GLY A 84 23.87 15.96 3.09
C GLY A 84 23.80 15.62 4.58
N LEU A 85 22.60 15.33 5.10
CA LEU A 85 22.39 15.00 6.51
C LEU A 85 23.09 13.68 6.86
N ASN A 86 23.60 13.57 8.08
CA ASN A 86 24.29 12.37 8.56
C ASN A 86 23.89 12.08 10.02
N GLY A 87 24.56 11.17 10.71
CA GLY A 87 24.25 10.90 12.12
C GLY A 87 22.99 10.05 12.34
N SER A 88 22.17 10.41 13.33
CA SER A 88 21.09 9.56 13.84
C SER A 88 19.71 10.19 13.75
N PHE A 89 18.79 9.50 13.08
CA PHE A 89 17.40 9.93 12.96
C PHE A 89 16.46 9.35 14.03
N GLN A 90 17.01 8.73 15.09
CA GLN A 90 16.26 8.16 16.22
C GLN A 90 15.18 9.08 16.81
N PRO A 91 15.41 10.40 17.01
CA PRO A 91 14.37 11.27 17.58
C PRO A 91 13.06 11.28 16.78
N LEU A 92 13.14 11.08 15.46
CA LEU A 92 11.96 11.06 14.58
C LEU A 92 11.02 9.87 14.87
N THR A 93 11.47 8.84 15.58
CA THR A 93 10.64 7.69 15.99
C THR A 93 9.52 8.09 16.96
N SER A 94 9.61 9.27 17.57
CA SER A 94 8.58 9.82 18.46
C SER A 94 7.41 10.46 17.72
N LEU A 95 7.52 10.66 16.40
CA LEU A 95 6.51 11.30 15.55
C LEU A 95 5.37 10.33 15.23
N THR A 96 4.54 9.99 16.21
CA THR A 96 3.53 8.92 16.12
C THR A 96 2.47 9.09 15.03
N GLN A 97 2.28 10.30 14.50
CA GLN A 97 1.34 10.59 13.41
C GLN A 97 2.00 10.63 12.02
N LEU A 98 3.30 10.36 11.95
CA LEU A 98 4.06 10.40 10.70
C LEU A 98 3.60 9.28 9.76
N ARG A 99 3.14 9.67 8.57
CA ARG A 99 2.69 8.76 7.50
C ARG A 99 3.73 8.61 6.40
N VAL A 100 4.54 9.64 6.19
CA VAL A 100 5.55 9.68 5.14
C VAL A 100 6.86 10.20 5.72
N LEU A 101 7.93 9.42 5.61
CA LEU A 101 9.28 9.84 5.94
C LEU A 101 10.18 9.64 4.71
N SER A 102 10.77 10.72 4.20
CA SER A 102 11.81 10.67 3.18
C SER A 102 13.10 11.29 3.68
N LEU A 103 14.15 10.47 3.73
CA LEU A 103 15.54 10.86 4.01
C LEU A 103 16.44 10.51 2.82
N LYS A 104 15.86 10.38 1.63
CA LYS A 104 16.54 9.93 0.41
C LYS A 104 17.72 10.84 0.04
N ARG A 105 18.80 10.26 -0.50
CA ARG A 105 20.00 10.99 -0.96
C ARG A 105 20.63 11.84 0.16
N ASN A 106 20.86 11.22 1.32
CA ASN A 106 21.65 11.82 2.39
C ASN A 106 22.84 10.90 2.71
N ASN A 107 23.56 11.21 3.78
CA ASN A 107 24.77 10.49 4.19
C ASN A 107 24.57 9.77 5.54
N PHE A 108 23.34 9.32 5.82
CA PHE A 108 23.05 8.53 7.03
C PHE A 108 23.69 7.14 6.95
N SER A 109 24.25 6.66 8.06
CA SER A 109 24.96 5.38 8.15
C SER A 109 24.55 4.59 9.39
N GLY A 110 24.91 3.30 9.42
CA GLY A 110 24.62 2.43 10.57
C GLY A 110 23.24 1.79 10.52
N PRO A 111 22.84 1.06 11.59
CA PRO A 111 21.56 0.36 11.63
C PRO A 111 20.38 1.32 11.76
N LEU A 112 19.25 0.90 11.20
CA LEU A 112 18.00 1.63 11.35
C LEU A 112 17.49 1.57 12.81
N PRO A 113 16.91 2.66 13.33
CA PRO A 113 16.14 2.67 14.56
C PRO A 113 15.02 1.64 14.59
N ASP A 114 14.56 1.32 15.80
CA ASP A 114 13.26 0.69 15.93
C ASP A 114 12.16 1.69 15.52
N LEU A 115 11.39 1.34 14.49
CA LEU A 115 10.32 2.15 13.95
C LEU A 115 8.94 1.70 14.45
N SER A 116 8.88 0.77 15.40
CA SER A 116 7.64 0.19 15.95
C SER A 116 6.63 1.23 16.46
N ASN A 117 7.12 2.35 17.00
CA ASN A 117 6.29 3.46 17.50
C ASN A 117 5.59 4.26 16.39
N LEU A 118 6.06 4.17 15.14
CA LEU A 118 5.50 4.90 14.00
C LEU A 118 4.33 4.12 13.37
N THR A 119 3.29 3.87 14.17
CA THR A 119 2.14 3.03 13.79
C THR A 119 1.33 3.56 12.61
N ALA A 120 1.42 4.86 12.32
CA ALA A 120 0.76 5.52 11.19
C ALA A 120 1.59 5.53 9.89
N LEU A 121 2.85 5.08 9.94
CA LEU A 121 3.79 5.18 8.83
C LEU A 121 3.37 4.28 7.66
N LYS A 122 3.28 4.87 6.47
CA LYS A 122 2.89 4.16 5.23
C LYS A 122 3.99 4.16 4.19
N LEU A 123 4.77 5.23 4.12
CA LEU A 123 5.81 5.42 3.13
C LEU A 123 7.12 5.80 3.82
N LEU A 124 8.16 4.99 3.58
CA LEU A 124 9.49 5.19 4.14
C LEU A 124 10.52 5.15 2.99
N PHE A 125 11.17 6.27 2.72
CA PHE A 125 12.15 6.41 1.65
C PHE A 125 13.54 6.70 2.23
N LEU A 126 14.40 5.68 2.20
CA LEU A 126 15.75 5.73 2.77
C LEU A 126 16.85 5.47 1.71
N SER A 127 16.48 5.43 0.43
CA SER A 127 17.41 5.10 -0.67
C SER A 127 18.51 6.14 -0.84
N HIS A 128 19.64 5.70 -1.39
CA HIS A 128 20.85 6.54 -1.54
C HIS A 128 21.33 7.11 -0.18
N ASN A 129 21.49 6.23 0.80
CA ASN A 129 22.17 6.45 2.08
C ASN A 129 23.16 5.28 2.30
N GLN A 130 23.85 5.28 3.44
CA GLN A 130 24.83 4.28 3.85
C GLN A 130 24.33 3.38 5.01
N PHE A 131 23.01 3.19 5.14
CA PHE A 131 22.43 2.35 6.20
C PHE A 131 22.88 0.89 6.09
N SER A 132 23.11 0.27 7.25
CA SER A 132 23.56 -1.12 7.38
C SER A 132 22.56 -1.95 8.17
N GLY A 133 21.91 -2.91 7.52
CA GLY A 133 20.94 -3.81 8.16
C GLY A 133 19.57 -3.18 8.42
N LEU A 134 18.56 -4.04 8.56
CA LEU A 134 17.18 -3.68 8.90
C LEU A 134 16.90 -4.08 10.36
N PRO A 135 16.08 -3.33 11.13
CA PRO A 135 15.73 -3.70 12.48
C PRO A 135 14.90 -4.99 12.48
N VAL A 136 15.15 -5.84 13.47
CA VAL A 136 14.42 -7.12 13.67
C VAL A 136 12.91 -6.90 13.75
N SER A 137 12.47 -5.79 14.36
CA SER A 137 11.06 -5.43 14.54
C SER A 137 10.30 -5.22 13.22
N VAL A 138 10.97 -4.82 12.14
CA VAL A 138 10.34 -4.63 10.82
C VAL A 138 9.81 -5.96 10.26
N PHE A 139 10.36 -7.09 10.69
CA PHE A 139 9.92 -8.41 10.26
C PHE A 139 9.01 -9.13 11.27
N ALA A 140 8.91 -8.62 12.50
CA ALA A 140 8.23 -9.30 13.62
C ALA A 140 6.71 -9.45 13.43
N GLN A 141 6.09 -8.71 12.49
CA GLN A 141 4.65 -8.81 12.20
C GLN A 141 4.35 -9.36 10.78
N ASN A 142 5.38 -9.81 10.05
CA ASN A 142 5.22 -10.34 8.70
C ASN A 142 5.13 -11.87 8.72
N ALA A 143 4.06 -12.40 9.34
CA ALA A 143 3.81 -13.84 9.49
C ALA A 143 3.74 -14.60 8.15
N GLY A 144 3.45 -13.91 7.04
CA GLY A 144 3.37 -14.49 5.69
C GLY A 144 4.60 -14.30 4.79
N LEU A 145 5.68 -13.66 5.25
CA LEU A 145 6.92 -13.48 4.45
C LEU A 145 8.11 -14.29 5.01
N CYS A 146 8.79 -13.76 6.03
CA CYS A 146 10.08 -14.31 6.50
C CYS A 146 10.16 -14.46 8.03
N GLY A 147 9.12 -14.10 8.79
CA GLY A 147 9.22 -14.06 10.26
C GLY A 147 10.36 -13.17 10.75
N SER A 148 10.70 -13.22 12.03
CA SER A 148 11.92 -12.55 12.53
C SER A 148 13.18 -13.09 11.84
N PRO A 149 14.22 -12.24 11.61
CA PRO A 149 15.50 -12.69 11.06
C PRO A 149 16.00 -13.96 11.73
N MET A 150 16.41 -14.95 10.91
CA MET A 150 16.90 -16.23 11.42
C MET A 150 18.08 -15.99 12.37
N GLN A 151 18.03 -16.62 13.53
CA GLN A 151 19.14 -16.58 14.49
C GLN A 151 20.40 -17.11 13.80
N VAL A 152 21.54 -16.45 14.00
CA VAL A 152 22.84 -16.99 13.56
C VAL A 152 23.00 -18.38 14.15
N CYS A 153 23.20 -19.39 13.30
CA CYS A 153 23.42 -20.77 13.73
C CYS A 153 24.62 -20.81 14.68
N LYS A 154 24.37 -21.02 15.97
CA LYS A 154 25.42 -21.32 16.95
C LYS A 154 25.70 -22.81 16.90
N GLY A 155 26.68 -23.20 16.09
CA GLY A 155 27.15 -24.57 15.98
C GLY A 155 28.15 -24.68 14.83
N SER A 156 29.26 -25.38 15.06
CA SER A 156 30.37 -25.53 14.12
C SER A 156 29.90 -25.81 12.69
N VAL A 157 30.55 -25.12 11.77
CA VAL A 157 30.54 -25.35 10.31
C VAL A 157 30.43 -26.85 10.05
N VAL A 158 29.25 -27.29 9.59
CA VAL A 158 29.13 -28.59 8.91
C VAL A 158 29.96 -28.45 7.65
N THR A 159 31.11 -29.12 7.63
CA THR A 159 32.12 -29.06 6.55
C THR A 159 31.68 -29.79 5.28
N ASP A 160 30.43 -30.22 5.17
CA ASP A 160 29.90 -30.88 3.97
C ASP A 160 28.39 -30.64 3.81
N PRO A 161 27.95 -29.76 2.89
CA PRO A 161 26.54 -29.52 2.62
C PRO A 161 25.81 -30.72 1.98
N ALA A 162 26.51 -31.82 1.64
CA ALA A 162 25.92 -33.04 1.11
C ALA A 162 25.54 -34.08 2.19
N LYS A 163 25.85 -33.85 3.47
CA LYS A 163 25.50 -34.75 4.57
C LYS A 163 24.50 -34.10 5.55
N PRO A 164 23.25 -34.60 5.64
CA PRO A 164 22.36 -34.20 6.72
C PRO A 164 22.97 -34.60 8.07
N GLY A 165 23.02 -33.66 9.02
CA GLY A 165 23.35 -33.97 10.41
C GLY A 165 22.29 -34.89 11.02
N SER A 166 22.69 -35.67 12.04
CA SER A 166 21.84 -36.64 12.74
C SER A 166 20.64 -36.02 13.48
N ASP A 167 20.66 -34.71 13.68
CA ASP A 167 19.59 -33.98 14.34
C ASP A 167 18.58 -33.51 13.29
N GLY A 168 17.71 -34.44 12.90
CA GLY A 168 16.62 -34.16 11.97
C GLY A 168 15.79 -32.97 12.42
N ALA A 169 15.39 -32.13 11.46
CA ALA A 169 14.44 -31.05 11.68
C ALA A 169 13.14 -31.64 12.24
N ILE A 170 12.85 -31.36 13.51
CA ILE A 170 11.57 -31.70 14.12
C ILE A 170 10.55 -30.75 13.49
N ALA A 171 9.86 -31.22 12.45
CA ALA A 171 8.70 -30.53 11.92
C ALA A 171 7.70 -30.33 13.07
N SER A 172 7.29 -29.08 13.31
CA SER A 172 6.16 -28.80 14.18
C SER A 172 4.94 -29.61 13.71
N PRO A 173 4.14 -30.21 14.62
CA PRO A 173 3.01 -31.02 14.22
C PRO A 173 1.99 -30.18 13.44
N LEU A 174 1.52 -30.71 12.31
CA LEU A 174 0.35 -30.19 11.60
C LEU A 174 -0.84 -30.11 12.57
N MET A 175 -1.45 -28.93 12.67
CA MET A 175 -2.79 -28.79 13.24
C MET A 175 -3.80 -29.48 12.30
N PRO A 176 -4.73 -30.32 12.81
CA PRO A 176 -5.71 -30.97 11.97
C PRO A 176 -6.74 -29.95 11.43
N VAL A 177 -6.99 -30.04 10.13
CA VAL A 177 -8.06 -29.33 9.42
C VAL A 177 -9.40 -29.83 9.95
N VAL A 178 -10.15 -28.97 10.63
CA VAL A 178 -11.55 -29.22 10.98
C VAL A 178 -12.43 -28.62 9.90
N SER A 179 -13.17 -29.49 9.21
CA SER A 179 -14.25 -29.14 8.29
C SER A 179 -15.42 -28.55 9.07
N SER A 180 -15.89 -27.36 8.70
CA SER A 180 -17.10 -26.75 9.26
C SER A 180 -18.12 -26.49 8.15
N SER A 181 -19.02 -27.45 7.95
CA SER A 181 -20.34 -27.22 7.34
C SER A 181 -21.34 -26.90 8.47
N PRO A 182 -22.12 -25.81 8.41
CA PRO A 182 -23.15 -25.56 9.41
C PRO A 182 -24.53 -25.98 8.88
N SER A 183 -25.06 -27.05 9.47
CA SER A 183 -26.50 -27.35 9.49
C SER A 183 -26.86 -27.81 10.89
N SER A 184 -27.57 -26.96 11.64
CA SER A 184 -28.77 -27.31 12.43
C SER A 184 -29.02 -26.33 13.58
N ILE A 185 -30.32 -26.09 13.73
CA ILE A 185 -31.07 -25.24 14.66
C ILE A 185 -30.93 -25.71 16.12
N PRO A 186 -30.87 -24.81 17.12
CA PRO A 186 -31.09 -25.17 18.52
C PRO A 186 -32.52 -24.84 19.02
N PRO A 187 -33.04 -25.60 20.00
CA PRO A 187 -34.36 -25.37 20.59
C PRO A 187 -34.32 -24.39 21.78
N ASN A 188 -35.45 -23.71 21.97
CA ASN A 188 -35.73 -22.78 23.06
C ASN A 188 -35.79 -23.48 24.43
N LYS A 189 -35.23 -22.83 25.46
CA LYS A 189 -35.67 -23.00 26.84
C LYS A 189 -35.75 -21.64 27.53
N ALA A 190 -36.93 -21.36 28.05
CA ALA A 190 -37.29 -20.15 28.77
C ALA A 190 -36.77 -20.16 30.22
N THR A 191 -36.48 -18.97 30.76
CA THR A 191 -36.91 -18.56 32.12
C THR A 191 -36.76 -17.04 32.35
N ASN A 192 -37.91 -16.41 32.57
CA ASN A 192 -38.28 -15.43 33.61
C ASN A 192 -37.44 -14.16 33.88
N THR A 193 -37.99 -13.06 33.35
CA THR A 193 -38.43 -11.81 34.04
C THR A 193 -37.61 -11.23 35.20
N THR A 194 -37.24 -9.96 35.06
CA THR A 194 -37.39 -8.97 36.13
C THR A 194 -37.72 -7.59 35.55
N HIS A 195 -38.79 -6.99 36.05
CA HIS A 195 -39.36 -5.72 35.65
C HIS A 195 -38.44 -4.54 35.97
N ASN A 196 -38.31 -3.58 35.06
CA ASN A 196 -38.07 -2.17 35.39
C ASN A 196 -38.92 -1.28 34.48
N LYS A 197 -39.80 -0.48 35.10
CA LYS A 197 -40.67 0.51 34.46
C LYS A 197 -39.83 1.69 33.98
N THR A 198 -39.98 2.09 32.71
CA THR A 198 -39.68 3.45 32.27
C THR A 198 -40.73 3.96 31.28
N THR A 199 -40.90 5.27 31.33
CA THR A 199 -41.97 6.14 30.84
C THR A 199 -42.21 6.11 29.33
N LYS A 200 -43.48 6.00 28.93
CA LYS A 200 -43.94 6.08 27.53
C LYS A 200 -43.86 7.52 27.02
N ILE A 201 -43.01 7.76 26.02
CA ILE A 201 -43.06 8.98 25.18
C ILE A 201 -44.08 8.74 24.05
N GLY A 202 -44.91 9.75 23.77
CA GLY A 202 -46.04 9.65 22.84
C GLY A 202 -45.61 9.28 21.41
N ARG A 203 -46.26 8.25 20.85
CA ARG A 203 -46.03 7.69 19.50
C ARG A 203 -46.14 8.71 18.35
N LEU A 204 -46.67 9.91 18.62
CA LEU A 204 -46.77 11.01 17.65
C LEU A 204 -45.45 11.76 17.43
N ALA A 205 -44.57 11.84 18.43
CA ALA A 205 -43.29 12.55 18.30
C ALA A 205 -42.28 11.80 17.41
N ILE A 206 -42.32 10.47 17.44
CA ILE A 206 -41.42 9.61 16.64
C ILE A 206 -41.77 9.68 15.15
N ILE A 207 -43.06 9.79 14.81
CA ILE A 207 -43.52 9.87 13.41
C ILE A 207 -43.07 11.21 12.77
N ALA A 208 -43.08 12.31 13.53
CA ALA A 208 -42.66 13.62 13.03
C ALA A 208 -41.15 13.68 12.72
N ILE A 209 -40.30 13.05 13.55
CA ILE A 209 -38.85 13.01 13.35
C ILE A 209 -38.51 12.19 12.10
N VAL A 210 -39.13 11.02 11.93
CA VAL A 210 -38.88 10.15 10.77
C VAL A 210 -39.30 10.82 9.46
N LEU A 211 -40.42 11.56 9.46
CA LEU A 211 -40.86 12.30 8.27
C LEU A 211 -39.92 13.48 7.94
N GLY A 212 -39.39 14.15 8.96
CA GLY A 212 -38.38 15.20 8.79
C GLY A 212 -37.08 14.68 8.17
N ASP A 213 -36.57 13.57 8.69
CA ASP A 213 -35.31 12.98 8.22
C ASP A 213 -35.41 12.45 6.78
N VAL A 214 -36.55 11.84 6.42
CA VAL A 214 -36.78 11.38 5.04
C VAL A 214 -36.81 12.57 4.07
N LEU A 215 -37.43 13.68 4.47
CA LEU A 215 -37.50 14.87 3.64
C LEU A 215 -36.09 15.49 3.45
N VAL A 216 -35.31 15.60 4.51
CA VAL A 216 -33.93 16.11 4.45
C VAL A 216 -33.03 15.21 3.59
N LEU A 217 -33.10 13.89 3.76
CA LEU A 217 -32.33 12.94 2.96
C LEU A 217 -32.72 12.97 1.48
N SER A 218 -34.00 13.17 1.17
CA SER A 218 -34.46 13.32 -0.21
C SER A 218 -33.89 14.58 -0.88
N VAL A 219 -33.85 15.71 -0.15
CA VAL A 219 -33.29 16.98 -0.64
C VAL A 219 -31.78 16.87 -0.85
N ILE A 220 -31.05 16.26 0.08
CA ILE A 220 -29.60 16.03 -0.05
C ILE A 220 -29.30 15.12 -1.24
N SER A 221 -30.08 14.04 -1.41
CA SER A 221 -29.93 13.12 -2.54
C SER A 221 -30.19 13.82 -3.88
N LEU A 222 -31.19 14.72 -3.95
CA LEU A 222 -31.49 15.50 -5.14
C LEU A 222 -30.39 16.52 -5.46
N LEU A 223 -29.82 17.17 -4.44
CA LEU A 223 -28.71 18.11 -4.61
C LEU A 223 -27.44 17.42 -5.09
N LEU A 224 -27.10 16.26 -4.50
CA LEU A 224 -25.99 15.42 -4.95
C LEU A 224 -26.24 14.93 -6.37
N TYR A 225 -27.46 14.50 -6.67
CA TYR A 225 -27.83 14.09 -8.01
C TYR A 225 -27.66 15.23 -9.01
N CYS A 226 -28.19 16.43 -8.76
CA CYS A 226 -28.02 17.60 -9.61
C CYS A 226 -26.54 18.01 -9.78
N TYR A 227 -25.74 17.92 -8.71
CA TYR A 227 -24.31 18.21 -8.74
C TYR A 227 -23.53 17.18 -9.58
N PHE A 228 -23.74 15.88 -9.29
CA PHE A 228 -23.10 14.79 -10.01
C PHE A 228 -23.57 14.71 -11.45
N TRP A 229 -24.85 14.93 -11.75
CA TRP A 229 -25.34 14.93 -13.12
C TRP A 229 -24.80 16.09 -13.95
N ARG A 230 -24.60 17.28 -13.35
CA ARG A 230 -23.92 18.38 -14.06
C ARG A 230 -22.48 18.01 -14.42
N ASN A 231 -21.76 17.33 -13.52
CA ASN A 231 -20.40 16.81 -13.81
C ASN A 231 -20.38 15.63 -14.79
N TYR A 232 -21.39 14.75 -14.75
CA TYR A 232 -21.51 13.62 -15.66
C TYR A 232 -21.92 14.06 -17.08
N ALA A 233 -22.81 15.05 -17.18
CA ALA A 233 -23.25 15.62 -18.46
C ALA A 233 -22.15 16.44 -19.16
N ALA A 234 -21.27 17.11 -18.39
CA ALA A 234 -20.07 17.73 -18.93
C ALA A 234 -19.13 16.72 -19.59
N LYS A 235 -19.06 15.49 -19.05
CA LYS A 235 -18.22 14.40 -19.55
C LYS A 235 -18.79 13.66 -20.77
N MET A 236 -20.09 13.80 -21.05
CA MET A 236 -20.78 13.16 -22.19
C MET A 236 -20.85 14.03 -23.46
N ARG A 237 -20.29 15.25 -23.45
CA ARG A 237 -20.16 16.09 -24.65
C ARG A 237 -18.90 15.78 -25.49
N GLU A 238 -17.91 15.08 -24.95
CA GLU A 238 -16.66 14.74 -25.66
C GLU A 238 -16.60 13.31 -26.22
N GLY A 239 -17.63 12.48 -26.03
CA GLY A 239 -17.60 11.08 -26.45
C GLY A 239 -18.90 10.62 -27.08
N LYS A 240 -19.18 11.04 -28.33
CA LYS A 240 -20.22 10.44 -29.16
C LYS A 240 -19.60 9.84 -30.42
N GLY A 241 -19.50 8.51 -30.42
CA GLY A 241 -19.29 7.67 -31.59
C GLY A 241 -19.79 6.27 -31.26
N SER A 242 -21.06 6.00 -31.60
CA SER A 242 -21.75 4.72 -31.41
C SER A 242 -21.40 3.71 -32.50
N LYS A 243 -21.28 2.43 -32.15
CA LYS A 243 -21.70 1.23 -32.91
C LYS A 243 -21.50 0.02 -31.97
N LEU A 244 -22.56 -0.60 -31.48
CA LEU A 244 -23.45 -1.59 -32.11
C LEU A 244 -22.73 -2.92 -32.42
N LEU A 245 -23.31 -3.95 -31.82
CA LEU A 245 -22.89 -5.32 -31.58
C LEU A 245 -22.65 -6.12 -32.87
N GLU A 246 -21.52 -6.82 -32.97
CA GLU A 246 -21.46 -8.04 -33.77
C GLU A 246 -20.42 -9.01 -33.20
N THR A 247 -20.90 -10.20 -32.86
CA THR A 247 -20.13 -11.36 -32.43
C THR A 247 -19.68 -12.08 -33.69
N GLU A 248 -18.37 -12.14 -34.00
CA GLU A 248 -17.84 -13.34 -34.67
C GLU A 248 -16.33 -13.53 -34.47
N LYS A 249 -16.03 -14.81 -34.21
CA LYS A 249 -14.77 -15.54 -34.12
C LYS A 249 -13.81 -15.22 -35.28
N ILE A 250 -12.56 -14.83 -35.00
CA ILE A 250 -11.51 -14.84 -36.02
C ILE A 250 -10.19 -15.41 -35.50
N VAL A 251 -9.82 -16.50 -36.17
CA VAL A 251 -8.52 -17.15 -36.22
C VAL A 251 -7.49 -16.16 -36.77
N TYR A 252 -6.42 -15.86 -36.02
CA TYR A 252 -5.34 -15.02 -36.55
C TYR A 252 -4.41 -15.85 -37.42
N SER A 253 -4.60 -15.75 -38.74
CA SER A 253 -3.59 -16.05 -39.75
C SER A 253 -3.14 -14.75 -40.42
N SER A 254 -1.84 -14.69 -40.68
CA SER A 254 -1.03 -13.57 -41.20
C SER A 254 -1.55 -12.94 -42.50
N SER A 255 -1.43 -11.60 -42.63
CA SER A 255 -1.51 -10.92 -43.94
C SER A 255 -0.77 -9.56 -43.95
N PRO A 256 -0.15 -9.14 -45.08
CA PRO A 256 0.77 -8.01 -45.18
C PRO A 256 0.08 -6.76 -45.74
N TYR A 257 -0.54 -5.92 -44.90
CA TYR A 257 -1.05 -4.60 -45.30
C TYR A 257 -0.89 -3.55 -44.17
N PRO A 258 -0.73 -2.25 -44.50
CA PRO A 258 -0.32 -1.22 -43.55
C PRO A 258 -1.44 -0.78 -42.58
N ASN A 259 -0.99 -0.25 -41.44
CA ASN A 259 -1.72 0.14 -40.23
C ASN A 259 -3.12 0.76 -40.43
N GLN A 260 -4.15 0.08 -39.94
CA GLN A 260 -5.42 0.72 -39.57
C GLN A 260 -5.36 1.24 -38.13
N ALA A 261 -5.61 2.53 -37.96
CA ALA A 261 -5.69 3.19 -36.66
C ALA A 261 -6.97 2.76 -35.92
N GLY A 262 -6.81 1.98 -34.85
CA GLY A 262 -7.93 1.61 -33.96
C GLY A 262 -7.64 0.44 -33.02
N PHE A 263 -6.75 -0.47 -33.41
CA PHE A 263 -6.22 -1.51 -32.52
C PHE A 263 -4.78 -1.18 -32.18
N GLU A 264 -4.49 -0.84 -30.92
CA GLU A 264 -3.12 -0.89 -30.43
C GLU A 264 -2.66 -2.34 -30.50
N ARG A 265 -2.05 -2.73 -31.63
CA ARG A 265 -1.39 -4.02 -31.76
C ARG A 265 -0.30 -4.06 -30.71
N GLY A 266 -0.36 -5.02 -29.80
CA GLY A 266 0.65 -5.12 -28.75
C GLY A 266 2.03 -5.28 -29.38
N ARG A 267 3.04 -4.67 -28.76
CA ARG A 267 4.42 -4.73 -29.24
C ARG A 267 5.26 -5.58 -28.31
N MET A 268 6.11 -6.43 -28.89
CA MET A 268 7.16 -7.11 -28.14
C MET A 268 8.39 -6.20 -28.11
N VAL A 269 8.94 -5.98 -26.92
CA VAL A 269 10.10 -5.12 -26.68
C VAL A 269 11.20 -5.97 -26.07
N PHE A 270 12.35 -5.99 -26.73
CA PHE A 270 13.53 -6.75 -26.32
C PHE A 270 14.57 -5.83 -25.68
N PHE A 271 15.26 -6.33 -24.66
CA PHE A 271 16.41 -5.67 -24.05
C PHE A 271 17.71 -6.07 -24.76
N GLU A 272 18.77 -5.26 -24.59
CA GLU A 272 20.03 -5.41 -25.32
C GLU A 272 20.70 -6.78 -25.13
N GLY A 273 21.34 -7.28 -26.20
CA GLY A 273 22.11 -8.53 -26.19
C GLY A 273 21.28 -9.82 -26.26
N VAL A 274 20.01 -9.73 -26.65
CA VAL A 274 19.09 -10.88 -26.72
C VAL A 274 18.75 -11.20 -28.18
N LYS A 275 18.73 -12.49 -28.53
CA LYS A 275 18.21 -12.96 -29.81
C LYS A 275 16.72 -12.60 -29.90
N LYS A 276 16.37 -11.79 -30.89
CA LYS A 276 14.99 -11.35 -31.13
C LYS A 276 14.20 -12.50 -31.74
N PHE A 277 12.95 -12.62 -31.35
CA PHE A 277 11.96 -13.55 -31.91
C PHE A 277 10.62 -12.82 -32.07
N GLU A 278 9.71 -13.35 -32.88
CA GLU A 278 8.39 -12.74 -33.07
C GLU A 278 7.41 -13.19 -31.99
N LEU A 279 6.37 -12.40 -31.73
CA LEU A 279 5.32 -12.80 -30.78
C LEU A 279 4.65 -14.10 -31.24
N GLU A 280 4.48 -14.23 -32.55
CA GLU A 280 3.92 -15.38 -33.24
C GLU A 280 4.72 -16.66 -32.95
N ASP A 281 6.06 -16.58 -32.92
CA ASP A 281 6.93 -17.70 -32.56
C ASP A 281 6.70 -18.10 -31.09
N LEU A 282 6.58 -17.11 -30.20
CA LEU A 282 6.31 -17.36 -28.78
C LEU A 282 4.93 -17.98 -28.54
N LEU A 283 3.93 -17.59 -29.33
CA LEU A 283 2.56 -18.11 -29.22
C LEU A 283 2.41 -19.51 -29.82
N ARG A 284 3.27 -19.88 -30.79
CA ARG A 284 3.33 -21.24 -31.37
C ARG A 284 4.19 -22.20 -30.55
N ALA A 285 5.11 -21.67 -29.76
CA ALA A 285 6.02 -22.45 -28.92
C ALA A 285 5.27 -23.44 -28.02
N SER A 286 5.84 -24.64 -27.86
CA SER A 286 5.35 -25.59 -26.86
C SER A 286 5.52 -24.98 -25.47
N ALA A 287 4.45 -25.02 -24.66
CA ALA A 287 4.43 -24.40 -23.35
C ALA A 287 4.10 -25.41 -22.25
N GLU A 288 4.97 -25.51 -21.26
CA GLU A 288 4.77 -26.29 -20.03
C GLU A 288 4.49 -25.35 -18.87
N MET A 289 3.43 -25.58 -18.09
CA MET A 289 3.10 -24.73 -16.95
C MET A 289 4.08 -24.98 -15.78
N LEU A 290 4.86 -23.96 -15.42
CA LEU A 290 5.82 -24.01 -14.31
C LEU A 290 5.16 -23.71 -12.96
N GLY A 291 4.13 -22.86 -12.95
CA GLY A 291 3.41 -22.53 -11.72
C GLY A 291 2.45 -21.36 -11.87
N LYS A 292 1.52 -21.26 -10.92
CA LYS A 292 0.54 -20.16 -10.82
C LYS A 292 0.76 -19.42 -9.51
N GLY A 293 0.82 -18.10 -9.57
CA GLY A 293 0.95 -17.23 -8.41
C GLY A 293 -0.07 -16.09 -8.44
N GLY A 294 -0.03 -15.22 -7.42
CA GLY A 294 -0.94 -14.07 -7.31
C GLY A 294 -0.87 -13.10 -8.49
N PHE A 295 0.29 -13.00 -9.14
CA PHE A 295 0.53 -12.10 -10.27
C PHE A 295 0.32 -12.75 -11.65
N GLY A 296 -0.16 -13.99 -11.70
CA GLY A 296 -0.41 -14.72 -12.95
C GLY A 296 0.30 -16.06 -13.04
N THR A 297 0.50 -16.54 -14.26
CA THR A 297 0.98 -17.91 -14.53
C THR A 297 2.31 -17.86 -15.25
N ALA A 298 3.24 -18.73 -14.85
CA ALA A 298 4.53 -18.92 -15.48
C ALA A 298 4.55 -20.20 -16.32
N TYR A 299 5.13 -20.10 -17.50
CA TYR A 299 5.27 -21.17 -18.47
C TYR A 299 6.73 -21.28 -18.91
N LYS A 300 7.20 -22.48 -19.20
CA LYS A 300 8.41 -22.74 -19.97
C LYS A 300 8.01 -22.84 -21.42
N ALA A 301 8.57 -22.01 -22.28
CA ALA A 301 8.34 -22.04 -23.71
C ALA A 301 9.61 -22.50 -24.43
N VAL A 302 9.46 -23.45 -25.36
CA VAL A 302 10.53 -23.89 -26.26
C VAL A 302 10.22 -23.31 -27.63
N LEU A 303 11.02 -22.35 -28.06
CA LEU A 303 10.91 -21.70 -29.38
C LEU A 303 11.40 -22.65 -30.48
N ASP A 304 10.99 -22.39 -31.72
CA ASP A 304 11.30 -23.24 -32.89
C ASP A 304 12.81 -23.37 -33.17
N ASP A 305 13.59 -22.39 -32.74
CA ASP A 305 15.06 -22.39 -32.83
C ASP A 305 15.76 -23.14 -31.69
N GLY A 306 14.99 -23.81 -30.82
CA GLY A 306 15.47 -24.54 -29.66
C GLY A 306 15.73 -23.68 -28.42
N ASN A 307 15.55 -22.36 -28.49
CA ASN A 307 15.74 -21.50 -27.34
C ASN A 307 14.62 -21.71 -26.31
N VAL A 308 15.02 -21.88 -25.05
CA VAL A 308 14.08 -22.11 -23.95
C VAL A 308 13.99 -20.86 -23.08
N VAL A 309 12.77 -20.34 -22.91
CA VAL A 309 12.50 -19.13 -22.13
C VAL A 309 11.40 -19.38 -21.09
N ALA A 310 11.44 -18.61 -20.01
CA ALA A 310 10.34 -18.58 -19.05
C ALA A 310 9.41 -17.40 -19.35
N VAL A 311 8.15 -17.67 -19.65
CA VAL A 311 7.13 -16.67 -19.97
C VAL A 311 6.17 -16.53 -18.79
N LYS A 312 6.11 -15.34 -18.21
CA LYS A 312 5.13 -15.02 -17.17
C LYS A 312 4.00 -14.20 -17.78
N ARG A 313 2.81 -14.81 -17.87
CA ARG A 313 1.57 -14.15 -18.25
C ARG A 313 0.94 -13.52 -17.01
N LEU A 314 0.83 -12.20 -17.02
CA LEU A 314 0.33 -11.44 -15.87
C LEU A 314 -1.20 -11.46 -15.83
N LYS A 315 -1.79 -11.72 -14.65
CA LYS A 315 -3.24 -11.67 -14.43
C LYS A 315 -3.66 -10.24 -14.09
N ASP A 316 -4.70 -9.73 -14.76
CA ASP A 316 -5.37 -8.44 -14.49
C ASP A 316 -4.41 -7.33 -14.05
N ALA A 317 -3.35 -7.12 -14.83
CA ALA A 317 -2.43 -6.03 -14.59
C ALA A 317 -3.09 -4.70 -15.00
N ASN A 318 -3.98 -4.20 -14.14
CA ASN A 318 -4.36 -2.78 -14.04
C ASN A 318 -3.19 -1.94 -13.49
N VAL A 319 -1.98 -2.24 -13.96
CA VAL A 319 -0.76 -1.51 -13.65
C VAL A 319 -0.84 -0.24 -14.45
N GLY A 320 -1.36 0.84 -13.84
CA GLY A 320 -0.94 2.21 -14.16
C GLY A 320 -1.17 2.74 -15.59
N GLY A 321 -1.83 1.98 -16.45
CA GLY A 321 -1.76 2.20 -17.90
C GLY A 321 -0.39 1.85 -18.52
N LYS A 322 -0.33 1.91 -19.85
CA LYS A 322 0.84 1.55 -20.67
C LYS A 322 2.13 2.25 -20.25
N ARG A 323 2.06 3.55 -19.97
CA ARG A 323 3.23 4.39 -19.65
C ARG A 323 3.93 3.93 -18.38
N GLU A 324 3.19 3.67 -17.30
CA GLU A 324 3.78 3.21 -16.04
C GLU A 324 4.38 1.81 -16.20
N PHE A 325 3.68 0.92 -16.91
CA PHE A 325 4.20 -0.42 -17.20
C PHE A 325 5.53 -0.36 -17.95
N GLU A 326 5.62 0.43 -19.03
CA GLU A 326 6.84 0.57 -19.83
C GLU A 326 8.00 1.16 -19.01
N GLN A 327 7.74 2.16 -18.16
CA GLN A 327 8.75 2.71 -17.25
C GLN A 327 9.30 1.67 -16.29
N HIS A 328 8.44 0.83 -15.71
CA HIS A 328 8.89 -0.26 -14.83
C HIS A 328 9.72 -1.29 -15.58
N MET A 329 9.31 -1.66 -16.80
CA MET A 329 10.06 -2.63 -17.61
C MET A 329 11.42 -2.08 -18.06
N GLU A 330 11.52 -0.79 -18.34
CA GLU A 330 12.81 -0.14 -18.65
C GLU A 330 13.80 -0.24 -17.48
N VAL A 331 13.33 -0.04 -16.26
CA VAL A 331 14.17 -0.21 -15.05
C VAL A 331 14.58 -1.67 -14.88
N LEU A 332 13.63 -2.62 -14.97
CA LEU A 332 13.91 -4.04 -14.78
C LEU A 332 14.84 -4.62 -15.86
N GLY A 333 14.68 -4.19 -17.11
CA GLY A 333 15.48 -4.66 -18.23
C GLY A 333 16.96 -4.23 -18.19
N ARG A 334 17.27 -3.16 -17.42
CA ARG A 334 18.66 -2.71 -17.19
C ARG A 334 19.39 -3.49 -16.10
N LEU A 335 18.68 -4.25 -15.28
CA LEU A 335 19.30 -4.98 -14.18
C LEU A 335 20.07 -6.21 -14.70
N ARG A 336 21.39 -6.24 -14.45
CA ARG A 336 22.28 -7.34 -14.80
C ARG A 336 23.10 -7.73 -13.58
N HIS A 337 22.96 -8.98 -13.11
CA HIS A 337 23.73 -9.52 -11.99
C HIS A 337 23.71 -11.06 -12.04
N PRO A 338 24.80 -11.77 -11.68
CA PRO A 338 24.84 -13.24 -11.71
C PRO A 338 23.75 -13.93 -10.88
N ASN A 339 23.32 -13.30 -9.78
CA ASN A 339 22.26 -13.83 -8.90
C ASN A 339 20.87 -13.25 -9.18
N LEU A 340 20.64 -12.71 -10.39
CA LEU A 340 19.36 -12.15 -10.80
C LEU A 340 18.92 -12.77 -12.13
N VAL A 341 17.69 -13.28 -12.18
CA VAL A 341 17.10 -13.78 -13.44
C VAL A 341 16.83 -12.60 -14.36
N SER A 342 17.52 -12.55 -15.50
CA SER A 342 17.42 -11.42 -16.42
C SER A 342 16.08 -11.40 -17.17
N LEU A 343 15.45 -10.22 -17.20
CA LEU A 343 14.33 -9.93 -18.08
C LEU A 343 14.86 -9.74 -19.52
N LYS A 344 14.34 -10.51 -20.48
CA LYS A 344 14.77 -10.54 -21.88
C LYS A 344 13.88 -9.71 -22.78
N ALA A 345 12.58 -9.82 -22.56
CA ALA A 345 11.59 -9.10 -23.31
C ALA A 345 10.31 -8.90 -22.49
N TYR A 346 9.46 -8.00 -22.95
CA TYR A 346 8.07 -7.92 -22.50
C TYR A 346 7.14 -7.70 -23.70
N TYR A 347 5.89 -8.11 -23.52
CA TYR A 347 4.79 -7.81 -24.43
C TYR A 347 3.74 -7.03 -23.67
N PHE A 348 3.24 -5.96 -24.27
CA PHE A 348 2.16 -5.17 -23.72
C PHE A 348 1.05 -4.97 -24.76
N ALA A 349 -0.15 -5.44 -24.40
CA ALA A 349 -1.41 -5.14 -25.05
C ALA A 349 -2.47 -4.81 -23.99
N ARG A 350 -3.64 -4.34 -24.46
CA ARG A 350 -4.76 -3.96 -23.60
C ARG A 350 -5.14 -5.08 -22.62
N GLU A 351 -5.31 -6.29 -23.14
CA GLU A 351 -5.78 -7.45 -22.39
C GLU A 351 -4.68 -8.45 -22.02
N GLU A 352 -3.50 -8.35 -22.65
CA GLU A 352 -2.43 -9.33 -22.49
C GLU A 352 -1.11 -8.65 -22.15
N LYS A 353 -0.42 -9.17 -21.13
CA LYS A 353 0.89 -8.68 -20.69
C LYS A 353 1.77 -9.88 -20.38
N LEU A 354 2.89 -9.99 -21.09
CA LEU A 354 3.84 -11.09 -20.95
C LEU A 354 5.20 -10.54 -20.55
N LEU A 355 5.88 -11.24 -19.65
CA LEU A 355 7.28 -11.01 -19.31
C LEU A 355 8.08 -12.25 -19.70
N VAL A 356 9.20 -12.06 -20.40
CA VAL A 356 10.05 -13.15 -20.85
C VAL A 356 11.38 -13.08 -20.10
N TYR A 357 11.77 -14.18 -19.48
CA TYR A 357 12.98 -14.33 -18.68
C TYR A 357 13.84 -15.50 -19.18
N ASP A 358 15.10 -15.52 -18.75
CA ASP A 358 15.91 -16.74 -18.81
C ASP A 358 15.20 -17.91 -18.09
N TYR A 359 15.17 -19.07 -18.73
CA TYR A 359 14.66 -20.29 -18.11
C TYR A 359 15.67 -20.86 -17.11
N MET A 360 15.19 -21.19 -15.91
CA MET A 360 16.00 -21.80 -14.84
C MET A 360 15.68 -23.29 -14.76
N PRO A 361 16.58 -24.19 -15.21
CA PRO A 361 16.27 -25.62 -15.36
C PRO A 361 16.05 -26.36 -14.05
N ASN A 362 16.67 -25.89 -12.96
CA ASN A 362 16.52 -26.49 -11.64
C ASN A 362 15.28 -26.01 -10.88
N GLY A 363 14.42 -25.21 -11.51
CA GLY A 363 13.18 -24.71 -10.91
C GLY A 363 13.41 -23.74 -9.77
N SER A 364 12.42 -23.63 -8.88
CA SER A 364 12.48 -22.76 -7.70
C SER A 364 13.03 -23.49 -6.49
N LEU A 365 13.66 -22.74 -5.58
CA LEU A 365 14.14 -23.28 -4.30
C LEU A 365 13.00 -23.96 -3.51
N PHE A 366 11.79 -23.38 -3.53
CA PHE A 366 10.62 -23.96 -2.89
C PHE A 366 10.33 -25.38 -3.41
N TRP A 367 10.40 -25.59 -4.73
CA TRP A 367 10.15 -26.90 -5.33
C TRP A 367 11.20 -27.93 -4.90
N LEU A 368 12.48 -27.51 -4.83
CA LEU A 368 13.58 -28.37 -4.39
C LEU A 368 13.48 -28.77 -2.92
N LEU A 369 13.00 -27.87 -2.05
CA LEU A 369 12.92 -28.14 -0.61
C LEU A 369 11.68 -28.93 -0.20
N HIS A 370 10.53 -28.69 -0.83
CA HIS A 370 9.24 -29.22 -0.37
C HIS A 370 8.64 -30.30 -1.28
N VAL A 371 9.04 -30.38 -2.55
CA VAL A 371 8.42 -31.30 -3.52
C VAL A 371 9.38 -32.42 -3.90
N ARG A 372 10.66 -32.10 -4.18
CA ARG A 372 11.66 -33.09 -4.56
C ARG A 372 11.98 -34.09 -3.44
N THR A 373 11.82 -33.69 -2.19
CA THR A 373 12.00 -34.53 -0.99
C THR A 373 10.92 -35.60 -0.81
N LEU A 374 9.82 -35.56 -1.57
CA LEU A 374 8.74 -36.56 -1.51
C LEU A 374 8.86 -37.66 -2.57
N VAL A 375 9.84 -37.58 -3.47
CA VAL A 375 9.99 -38.50 -4.62
C VAL A 375 11.21 -39.43 -4.47
N ASN A 376 11.90 -39.37 -3.33
CA ASN A 376 13.01 -40.28 -2.99
C ASN A 376 12.65 -41.18 -1.82
#